data_AF-A0A7V9JIY1-F1
#
_entry.id   AF-A0A7V9JIY1-F1
#
_cell.length_a   1.000
_cell.length_b   1.000
_cell.length_c   1.000
_cell.angle_alpha   90.00
_cell.angle_beta   90.00
_cell.angle_gamma   90.00
#
_symmetry.space_group_name_H-M   'P 1'
#
loop_
_entity.id
_entity.type
_entity.pdbx_description
1 polymer ?
#
loop_
_entity_poly.entity_id
_entity_poly.type
_entity_poly.pdbx_seq_one_letter_code
_entity_poly.pdbx_strand_id
1 'polypeptide(L)'
;MARSELMVDLGAIRRNVRTLLRVLEGAELWAVVKADGYGHGAADVGGVALAEGATALCVATVPEGLALRSALGEVRVFVMGPGTSREIAEARDAGLELAIGDGEVPDGVRVHLKLDTGMGRWGLSELPAPGREVVGLMSHLASADCDAEFTELQVERFARATEAFSHLTRHLANSAGALRFPAARFDAARCGIALYGLSPFGEDPADDGLEPALRWD
;
A
#
# COMPACT_ATOMS: atom_id res chain seq x y z
N MET A 1 26.83 6.29 30.97
CA MET A 1 25.61 6.76 30.27
C MET A 1 25.29 5.70 29.23
N ALA A 2 24.20 4.95 29.39
CA ALA A 2 23.69 4.14 28.29
C ALA A 2 23.10 5.11 27.25
N ARG A 3 23.48 4.98 25.98
CA ARG A 3 22.85 5.70 24.88
C ARG A 3 21.66 4.85 24.43
N SER A 4 20.49 5.47 24.26
CA SER A 4 19.35 4.79 23.64
C SER A 4 19.57 4.72 22.13
N GLU A 5 19.53 3.52 21.56
CA GLU A 5 19.80 3.28 20.14
C GLU A 5 18.64 2.50 19.50
N LEU A 6 18.17 2.97 18.35
CA LEU A 6 17.24 2.23 17.49
C LEU A 6 18.04 1.60 16.36
N MET A 7 17.91 0.28 16.20
CA MET A 7 18.57 -0.46 15.13
C MET A 7 17.53 -1.12 14.23
N VAL A 8 17.71 -0.93 12.92
CA VAL A 8 16.84 -1.47 11.87
C VAL A 8 17.63 -2.54 11.09
N ASP A 9 17.16 -3.79 11.11
CA ASP A 9 17.70 -4.89 10.31
C ASP A 9 17.07 -4.91 8.91
N LEU A 10 17.77 -4.30 7.95
CA LEU A 10 17.38 -4.34 6.54
C LEU A 10 17.44 -5.77 5.94
N GLY A 11 18.17 -6.69 6.56
CA GLY A 11 18.15 -8.10 6.24
C GLY A 11 16.81 -8.76 6.56
N ALA A 12 16.21 -8.40 7.69
CA ALA A 12 14.86 -8.85 8.06
C ALA A 12 13.81 -8.30 7.07
N ILE A 13 13.88 -7.01 6.72
CA ILE A 13 13.03 -6.40 5.67
C ILE A 13 13.13 -7.20 4.37
N ARG A 14 14.35 -7.51 3.91
CA ARG A 14 14.59 -8.34 2.71
C ARG A 14 13.89 -9.69 2.79
N ARG A 15 14.00 -10.40 3.92
CA ARG A 15 13.36 -11.72 4.11
C ARG A 15 11.84 -11.60 4.13
N ASN A 16 11.30 -10.57 4.78
CA ASN A 16 9.86 -10.29 4.82
C ASN A 16 9.29 -10.00 3.43
N VAL A 17 10.00 -9.21 2.60
CA VAL A 17 9.61 -8.96 1.20
C VAL A 17 9.49 -10.27 0.42
N ARG A 18 10.48 -11.16 0.53
CA ARG A 18 10.46 -12.48 -0.14
C ARG A 18 9.31 -13.36 0.36
N THR A 19 9.03 -13.33 1.66
CA THR A 19 7.87 -14.04 2.23
C THR A 19 6.57 -13.49 1.64
N LEU A 20 6.39 -12.17 1.61
CA LEU A 20 5.20 -11.54 1.04
C LEU A 20 5.04 -11.85 -0.45
N LEU A 21 6.11 -11.80 -1.25
CA LEU A 21 6.06 -12.16 -2.68
C LEU A 21 5.61 -13.61 -2.90
N ARG A 22 6.05 -14.55 -2.05
CA ARG A 22 5.58 -15.95 -2.09
C ARG A 22 4.10 -16.05 -1.75
N VAL A 23 3.65 -15.33 -0.71
CA VAL A 23 2.24 -15.27 -0.30
C VAL A 23 1.36 -14.71 -1.41
N LEU A 24 1.84 -13.74 -2.19
CA LEU A 24 1.03 -13.07 -3.20
C LEU A 24 0.78 -13.88 -4.47
N GLU A 25 1.48 -14.99 -4.67
CA GLU A 25 1.23 -15.96 -5.75
C GLU A 25 1.07 -15.31 -7.15
N GLY A 26 1.87 -14.27 -7.41
CA GLY A 26 1.90 -13.56 -8.70
C GLY A 26 1.25 -12.17 -8.70
N ALA A 27 0.49 -11.80 -7.66
CA ALA A 27 0.07 -10.41 -7.48
C ALA A 27 1.26 -9.51 -7.13
N GLU A 28 1.23 -8.25 -7.56
CA GLU A 28 2.30 -7.30 -7.26
C GLU A 28 2.38 -6.96 -5.76
N LEU A 29 3.60 -6.82 -5.26
CA LEU A 29 3.85 -6.28 -3.93
C LEU A 29 4.09 -4.77 -4.01
N TRP A 30 3.22 -4.00 -3.37
CA TRP A 30 3.44 -2.56 -3.16
C TRP A 30 3.83 -2.32 -1.70
N ALA A 31 5.05 -1.83 -1.48
CA ALA A 31 5.61 -1.64 -0.15
C ALA A 31 5.13 -0.33 0.47
N VAL A 32 4.40 -0.40 1.58
CA VAL A 32 3.88 0.78 2.27
C VAL A 32 4.93 1.33 3.23
N VAL A 33 5.50 2.49 2.88
CA VAL A 33 6.61 3.15 3.58
C VAL A 33 6.26 4.56 4.08
N LYS A 34 4.97 4.87 4.24
CA LYS A 34 4.50 6.09 4.92
C LYS A 34 5.05 6.21 6.34
N ALA A 35 4.97 7.41 6.91
CA ALA A 35 5.44 7.73 8.26
C ALA A 35 6.91 7.32 8.46
N ASP A 36 7.76 7.71 7.49
CA ASP A 36 9.18 7.38 7.44
C ASP A 36 9.47 5.87 7.56
N GLY A 37 8.80 5.06 6.74
CA GLY A 37 8.92 3.60 6.81
C GLY A 37 8.43 3.06 8.16
N TYR A 38 7.32 3.59 8.68
CA TYR A 38 6.82 3.26 10.02
C TYR A 38 7.91 3.46 11.11
N GLY A 39 8.73 4.51 10.94
CA GLY A 39 9.88 4.83 11.81
C GLY A 39 11.16 4.04 11.53
N HIS A 40 11.23 3.26 10.45
CA HIS A 40 12.39 2.45 10.08
C HIS A 40 13.28 3.10 9.00
N GLY A 41 12.90 4.27 8.47
CA GLY A 41 13.58 4.95 7.37
C GLY A 41 12.98 4.59 6.02
N ALA A 42 12.17 5.51 5.44
CA ALA A 42 11.41 5.22 4.22
C ALA A 42 12.29 4.93 2.99
N ALA A 43 13.40 5.68 2.84
CA ALA A 43 14.30 5.53 1.70
C ALA A 43 15.05 4.20 1.74
N ASP A 44 15.57 3.81 2.91
CA ASP A 44 16.31 2.56 3.09
C ASP A 44 15.41 1.35 2.93
N VAL A 45 14.26 1.33 3.62
CA VAL A 45 13.26 0.25 3.51
C VAL A 45 12.70 0.18 2.09
N GLY A 46 12.36 1.34 1.49
CA GLY A 46 11.84 1.40 0.12
C GLY A 46 12.84 0.88 -0.90
N GLY A 47 14.11 1.26 -0.79
CA GLY A 47 15.18 0.77 -1.66
C GLY A 47 15.37 -0.75 -1.55
N VAL A 48 15.35 -1.30 -0.33
CA VAL A 48 15.43 -2.75 -0.11
C VAL A 48 14.21 -3.46 -0.69
N ALA A 49 13.01 -2.95 -0.46
CA ALA A 49 11.78 -3.55 -0.97
C ALA A 49 11.78 -3.63 -2.50
N LEU A 50 12.18 -2.55 -3.18
CA LEU A 50 12.30 -2.50 -4.64
C LEU A 50 13.36 -3.47 -5.16
N ALA A 51 14.54 -3.52 -4.52
CA ALA A 51 15.61 -4.43 -4.90
C ALA A 51 15.23 -5.92 -4.76
N GLU A 52 14.24 -6.22 -3.92
CA GLU A 52 13.75 -7.58 -3.68
C GLU A 52 12.46 -7.92 -4.42
N GLY A 53 11.93 -6.99 -5.23
CA GLY A 53 10.83 -7.28 -6.16
C GLY A 53 9.50 -6.59 -5.85
N ALA A 54 9.44 -5.68 -4.87
CA ALA A 54 8.30 -4.75 -4.80
C ALA A 54 8.27 -3.88 -6.06
N THR A 55 7.09 -3.61 -6.61
CA THR A 55 6.93 -2.89 -7.89
C THR A 55 6.51 -1.44 -7.70
N ALA A 56 6.08 -1.06 -6.49
CA ALA A 56 5.73 0.30 -6.13
C ALA A 56 5.98 0.57 -4.65
N LEU A 57 6.14 1.84 -4.31
CA LEU A 57 6.15 2.34 -2.93
C LEU A 57 4.85 3.10 -2.64
N CYS A 58 4.25 2.87 -1.48
CA CYS A 58 3.04 3.56 -1.06
C CYS A 58 3.30 4.46 0.15
N VAL A 59 2.85 5.72 0.04
CA VAL A 59 2.95 6.73 1.09
C VAL A 59 1.58 7.31 1.44
N ALA A 60 1.49 8.09 2.51
CA ALA A 60 0.25 8.75 2.90
C ALA A 60 0.09 10.12 2.24
N THR A 61 1.18 10.86 2.05
CA THR A 61 1.13 12.26 1.59
C THR A 61 2.02 12.52 0.38
N VAL A 62 1.71 13.59 -0.36
CA VAL A 62 2.55 14.04 -1.49
C VAL A 62 3.96 14.41 -1.03
N PRO A 63 4.19 15.14 0.08
CA PRO A 63 5.52 15.39 0.60
C PRO A 63 6.37 14.13 0.84
N GLU A 64 5.78 13.06 1.40
CA GLU A 64 6.47 11.78 1.55
C GLU A 64 6.85 11.18 0.18
N GLY A 65 5.97 11.30 -0.81
CA GLY A 65 6.22 10.82 -2.17
C GLY A 65 7.33 11.59 -2.87
N LEU A 66 7.36 12.92 -2.72
CA LEU A 66 8.44 13.78 -3.23
C LEU A 66 9.79 13.45 -2.58
N ALA A 67 9.81 13.17 -1.28
CA ALA A 67 11.02 12.74 -0.59
C ALA A 67 11.56 11.42 -1.18
N LEU A 68 10.68 10.45 -1.47
CA LEU A 68 11.07 9.21 -2.14
C LEU A 68 11.55 9.43 -3.59
N ARG A 69 10.93 10.33 -4.36
CA ARG A 69 11.45 10.68 -5.71
C ARG A 69 12.87 11.21 -5.64
N SER A 70 13.12 12.12 -4.70
CA SER A 70 14.45 12.70 -4.48
C SER A 70 15.49 11.64 -4.10
N ALA A 71 15.12 10.70 -3.22
CA ALA A 71 16.03 9.68 -2.72
C ALA A 71 16.23 8.49 -3.69
N LEU A 72 15.20 8.09 -4.44
CA LEU A 72 15.17 6.82 -5.19
C LEU A 72 14.92 6.99 -6.70
N GLY A 73 14.83 8.22 -7.22
CA GLY A 73 14.72 8.50 -8.65
C GLY A 73 13.30 8.30 -9.22
N GLU A 74 13.17 7.62 -10.36
CA GLU A 74 11.90 7.46 -11.11
C GLU A 74 11.12 6.17 -10.78
N VAL A 75 11.30 5.61 -9.58
CA VAL A 75 10.51 4.44 -9.15
C VAL A 75 9.00 4.76 -9.13
N ARG A 76 8.10 3.78 -9.06
CA ARG A 76 6.65 4.06 -8.94
C ARG A 76 6.29 4.43 -7.50
N VAL A 77 5.65 5.60 -7.27
CA VAL A 77 5.07 5.94 -5.94
C VAL A 77 3.59 6.22 -6.08
N PHE A 78 2.85 5.63 -5.16
CA PHE A 78 1.42 5.85 -4.97
C PHE A 78 1.14 6.56 -3.64
N VAL A 79 0.43 7.68 -3.71
CA VAL A 79 0.00 8.46 -2.53
C VAL A 79 -1.44 8.07 -2.20
N MET A 80 -1.62 7.48 -1.01
CA MET A 80 -2.89 6.89 -0.60
C MET A 80 -3.85 7.86 0.08
N GLY A 81 -3.38 9.05 0.48
CA GLY A 81 -4.20 10.08 1.11
C GLY A 81 -4.69 11.14 0.11
N PRO A 82 -5.69 11.94 0.48
CA PRO A 82 -6.11 13.07 -0.33
C PRO A 82 -5.02 14.15 -0.37
N GLY A 83 -4.97 14.90 -1.47
CA GLY A 83 -4.07 16.03 -1.64
C GLY A 83 -4.82 17.34 -1.88
N THR A 84 -4.23 18.45 -1.46
CA THR A 84 -4.68 19.81 -1.83
C THR A 84 -4.41 20.09 -3.31
N SER A 85 -5.04 21.12 -3.90
CA SER A 85 -4.78 21.51 -5.29
C SER A 85 -3.31 21.79 -5.58
N ARG A 86 -2.57 22.32 -4.59
CA ARG A 86 -1.13 22.52 -4.68
C ARG A 86 -0.38 21.18 -4.73
N GLU A 87 -0.69 20.28 -3.82
CA GLU A 87 -0.06 18.95 -3.78
C GLU A 87 -0.39 18.12 -5.02
N ILE A 88 -1.57 18.28 -5.61
CA ILE A 88 -1.92 17.65 -6.89
C ILE A 88 -1.01 18.16 -8.02
N ALA A 89 -0.72 19.45 -8.07
CA ALA A 89 0.21 20.01 -9.05
C ALA A 89 1.65 19.50 -8.80
N GLU A 90 2.11 19.47 -7.55
CA GLU A 90 3.43 18.93 -7.21
C GLU A 90 3.55 17.44 -7.55
N ALA A 91 2.50 16.66 -7.30
CA ALA A 91 2.42 15.24 -7.67
C ALA A 91 2.45 15.04 -9.19
N ARG A 92 1.77 15.90 -9.95
CA ARG A 92 1.82 15.90 -11.43
C ARG A 92 3.26 16.05 -11.92
N ASP A 93 3.94 17.11 -11.45
CA ASP A 93 5.27 17.47 -11.91
C ASP A 93 6.30 16.39 -11.54
N ALA A 94 6.07 15.68 -10.44
CA ALA A 94 6.92 14.59 -9.96
C ALA A 94 6.51 13.19 -10.45
N GLY A 95 5.46 13.07 -11.27
CA GLY A 95 4.99 11.78 -11.79
C GLY A 95 4.47 10.81 -10.73
N LEU A 96 3.90 11.31 -9.63
CA LEU A 96 3.29 10.49 -8.58
C LEU A 96 1.89 10.02 -8.99
N GLU A 97 1.50 8.83 -8.54
CA GLU A 97 0.11 8.36 -8.66
C GLU A 97 -0.69 8.74 -7.40
N LEU A 98 -1.93 9.19 -7.55
CA LEU A 98 -2.76 9.67 -6.44
C LEU A 98 -4.03 8.84 -6.23
N ALA A 99 -4.44 8.66 -4.98
CA ALA A 99 -5.78 8.16 -4.65
C ALA A 99 -6.81 9.29 -4.78
N ILE A 100 -7.94 9.01 -5.43
CA ILE A 100 -9.09 9.93 -5.51
C ILE A 100 -10.32 9.22 -4.96
N GLY A 101 -10.83 9.70 -3.82
CA GLY A 101 -12.01 9.16 -3.14
C GLY A 101 -13.20 10.10 -3.14
N ASP A 102 -13.05 11.30 -3.68
CA ASP A 102 -14.07 12.32 -3.88
C ASP A 102 -13.62 13.32 -4.96
N GLY A 103 -14.53 14.17 -5.43
CA GLY A 103 -14.22 15.21 -6.39
C GLY A 103 -13.95 14.72 -7.82
N GLU A 104 -13.42 15.62 -8.64
CA GLU A 104 -13.09 15.35 -10.04
C GLU A 104 -11.67 14.80 -10.18
N VAL A 105 -11.48 13.92 -11.17
CA VAL A 105 -10.14 13.42 -11.52
C VAL A 105 -9.33 14.55 -12.14
N PRO A 106 -8.16 14.92 -11.57
CA PRO A 106 -7.33 15.99 -12.11
C PRO A 106 -6.69 15.57 -13.44
N ASP A 107 -6.67 16.49 -14.41
CA ASP A 107 -5.99 16.26 -15.69
C ASP A 107 -4.48 16.05 -15.52
N GLY A 108 -3.91 15.15 -16.31
CA GLY A 108 -2.46 14.92 -16.42
C GLY A 108 -1.81 14.28 -15.20
N VAL A 109 -2.59 13.73 -14.26
CA VAL A 109 -2.08 12.98 -13.10
C VAL A 109 -2.69 11.60 -13.13
N ARG A 110 -1.86 10.56 -13.06
CA ARG A 110 -2.32 9.17 -12.97
C ARG A 110 -3.00 8.96 -11.61
N VAL A 111 -4.21 8.42 -11.60
CA VAL A 111 -4.99 8.25 -10.37
C VAL A 111 -5.53 6.84 -10.16
N HIS A 112 -5.77 6.52 -8.90
CA HIS A 112 -6.48 5.34 -8.44
C HIS A 112 -7.79 5.76 -7.80
N LEU A 113 -8.92 5.30 -8.34
CA LEU A 113 -10.23 5.60 -7.75
C LEU A 113 -10.43 4.75 -6.49
N LYS A 114 -10.73 5.41 -5.37
CA LYS A 114 -10.92 4.77 -4.09
C LYS A 114 -12.40 4.59 -3.80
N LEU A 115 -12.87 3.35 -3.86
CA LEU A 115 -14.22 2.95 -3.47
C LEU A 115 -14.28 2.67 -1.96
N ASP A 116 -15.35 3.09 -1.30
CA ASP A 116 -15.65 2.63 0.07
C ASP A 116 -16.50 1.36 0.03
N THR A 117 -15.92 0.24 0.45
CA THR A 117 -16.63 -1.05 0.52
C THR A 117 -17.09 -1.41 1.92
N GLY A 118 -16.81 -0.56 2.92
CA GLY A 118 -17.18 -0.80 4.32
C GLY A 118 -16.28 -0.18 5.38
N MET A 119 -15.21 0.53 5.02
CA MET A 119 -14.32 1.16 6.01
C MET A 119 -14.94 2.44 6.60
N GLY A 120 -15.78 3.15 5.83
CA GLY A 120 -16.52 4.32 6.31
C GLY A 120 -15.65 5.56 6.57
N ARG A 121 -14.40 5.58 6.10
CA ARG A 121 -13.45 6.67 6.36
C ARG A 121 -13.42 7.73 5.26
N TRP A 122 -13.32 7.27 4.01
CA TRP A 122 -13.15 8.10 2.81
C TRP A 122 -13.30 7.20 1.58
N GLY A 123 -13.87 7.70 0.49
CA GLY A 123 -14.02 6.93 -0.74
C GLY A 123 -15.38 7.16 -1.40
N LEU A 124 -15.45 6.79 -2.67
CA LEU A 124 -16.63 6.87 -3.49
C LEU A 124 -17.65 5.82 -3.05
N SER A 125 -18.93 6.12 -3.16
CA SER A 125 -20.01 5.13 -2.98
C SER A 125 -20.17 4.22 -4.19
N GLU A 126 -19.83 4.71 -5.38
CA GLU A 126 -19.88 3.99 -6.64
C GLU A 126 -18.71 4.43 -7.54
N LEU A 127 -18.27 3.55 -8.44
CA LEU A 127 -17.22 3.90 -9.39
C LEU A 127 -17.83 4.66 -10.58
N PRO A 128 -17.37 5.88 -10.88
CA PRO A 128 -17.70 6.53 -12.14
C PRO A 128 -17.06 5.80 -13.31
N ALA A 129 -17.50 6.09 -14.54
CA ALA A 129 -16.80 5.64 -15.74
C ALA A 129 -15.35 6.16 -15.73
N PRO A 130 -14.33 5.29 -15.71
CA PRO A 130 -12.95 5.72 -15.63
C PRO A 130 -12.51 6.52 -16.86
N GLY A 131 -11.92 7.69 -16.63
CA GLY A 131 -11.27 8.49 -17.66
C GLY A 131 -9.84 8.03 -17.95
N ARG A 132 -9.18 8.68 -18.92
CA ARG A 132 -7.80 8.36 -19.38
C ARG A 132 -6.74 8.36 -18.27
N GLU A 133 -6.94 9.15 -17.23
CA GLU A 133 -6.00 9.32 -16.12
C GLU A 133 -6.14 8.22 -15.06
N VAL A 134 -7.24 7.46 -15.10
CA VAL A 134 -7.49 6.41 -14.12
C VAL A 134 -6.71 5.17 -14.51
N VAL A 135 -5.77 4.77 -13.65
CA VAL A 135 -4.85 3.66 -13.89
C VAL A 135 -5.05 2.51 -12.89
N GLY A 136 -5.85 2.73 -11.85
CA GLY A 136 -6.22 1.67 -10.93
C GLY A 136 -7.45 1.97 -10.10
N LEU A 137 -7.88 0.95 -9.38
CA LEU A 137 -9.06 0.93 -8.53
C LEU A 137 -8.65 0.36 -7.19
N MET A 138 -9.11 0.99 -6.12
CA MET A 138 -8.71 0.62 -4.77
C MET A 138 -9.86 0.64 -3.79
N SER A 139 -9.71 -0.16 -2.74
CA SER A 139 -10.41 0.05 -1.49
C SER A 139 -9.50 -0.35 -0.32
N HIS A 140 -10.01 -0.41 0.89
CA HIS A 140 -9.25 -0.82 2.07
C HIS A 140 -10.10 -1.71 2.97
N LEU A 141 -9.55 -2.86 3.35
CA LEU A 141 -10.16 -3.77 4.31
C LEU A 141 -10.11 -3.15 5.70
N ALA A 142 -11.24 -3.12 6.39
CA ALA A 142 -11.38 -2.48 7.70
C ALA A 142 -10.93 -3.38 8.85
N SER A 143 -11.13 -4.70 8.69
CA SER A 143 -11.04 -5.68 9.78
C SER A 143 -10.48 -7.02 9.32
N ALA A 144 -9.60 -7.03 8.30
CA ALA A 144 -8.96 -8.24 7.80
C ALA A 144 -8.11 -8.99 8.85
N ASP A 145 -7.81 -8.33 9.96
CA ASP A 145 -7.12 -8.85 11.12
C ASP A 145 -8.03 -9.51 12.17
N CYS A 146 -9.35 -9.26 12.17
CA CYS A 146 -10.22 -9.70 13.26
C CYS A 146 -11.65 -10.12 12.88
N ASP A 147 -12.14 -9.83 11.68
CA ASP A 147 -13.49 -10.18 11.23
C ASP A 147 -13.46 -10.68 9.78
N ALA A 148 -13.45 -12.01 9.64
CA ALA A 148 -13.35 -12.68 8.35
C ALA A 148 -14.63 -12.51 7.50
N GLU A 149 -15.81 -12.58 8.12
CA GLU A 149 -17.09 -12.47 7.41
C GLU A 149 -17.25 -11.08 6.80
N PHE A 150 -16.96 -10.03 7.56
CA PHE A 150 -17.00 -8.67 7.03
C PHE A 150 -15.92 -8.44 5.96
N THR A 151 -14.75 -9.05 6.13
CA THR A 151 -13.66 -8.96 5.14
C THR A 151 -14.05 -9.59 3.81
N GLU A 152 -14.64 -10.79 3.83
CA GLU A 152 -15.15 -11.47 2.64
C GLU A 152 -16.24 -10.64 1.94
N LEU A 153 -17.14 -10.02 2.72
CA LEU A 153 -18.16 -9.10 2.19
C LEU A 153 -17.53 -7.88 1.50
N GLN A 154 -16.47 -7.29 2.07
CA GLN A 154 -15.75 -6.19 1.43
C GLN A 154 -15.06 -6.63 0.12
N VAL A 155 -14.50 -7.85 0.09
CA VAL A 155 -13.89 -8.44 -1.11
C VAL A 155 -14.94 -8.63 -2.20
N GLU A 156 -16.10 -9.19 -1.88
CA GLU A 156 -17.20 -9.39 -2.84
C GLU A 156 -17.68 -8.06 -3.44
N ARG A 157 -17.92 -7.06 -2.58
CA ARG A 157 -18.33 -5.71 -3.01
C ARG A 157 -17.32 -5.09 -3.97
N PHE A 158 -16.03 -5.20 -3.63
CA PHE A 158 -14.96 -4.67 -4.47
C PHE A 158 -14.86 -5.42 -5.81
N ALA A 159 -14.92 -6.75 -5.79
CA ALA A 159 -14.89 -7.58 -6.99
C ALA A 159 -16.03 -7.19 -7.95
N ARG A 160 -17.26 -7.13 -7.44
CA ARG A 160 -18.45 -6.77 -8.23
C ARG A 160 -18.38 -5.36 -8.80
N ALA A 161 -17.96 -4.38 -8.00
CA ALA A 161 -17.89 -2.99 -8.45
C ALA A 161 -16.82 -2.77 -9.53
N THR A 162 -15.75 -3.55 -9.51
CA THR A 162 -14.57 -3.37 -10.40
C THR A 162 -14.58 -4.30 -11.62
N GLU A 163 -15.52 -5.24 -11.72
CA GLU A 163 -15.53 -6.28 -12.75
C GLU A 163 -15.49 -5.74 -14.19
N ALA A 164 -16.30 -4.71 -14.47
CA ALA A 164 -16.35 -4.03 -15.76
C ALA A 164 -15.04 -3.29 -16.13
N PHE A 165 -14.16 -3.09 -15.15
CA PHE A 165 -12.93 -2.31 -15.27
C PHE A 165 -11.69 -3.14 -14.91
N SER A 166 -11.76 -4.46 -15.08
CA SER A 166 -10.69 -5.42 -14.78
C SER A 166 -9.39 -5.22 -15.59
N HIS A 167 -9.38 -4.31 -16.57
CA HIS A 167 -8.18 -3.89 -17.28
C HIS A 167 -7.33 -2.85 -16.51
N LEU A 168 -7.89 -2.24 -15.47
CA LEU A 168 -7.18 -1.34 -14.56
C LEU A 168 -6.57 -2.14 -13.40
N THR A 169 -5.48 -1.64 -12.80
CA THR A 169 -4.89 -2.31 -11.63
C THR A 169 -5.84 -2.25 -10.43
N ARG A 170 -6.31 -3.39 -9.93
CA ARG A 170 -7.18 -3.48 -8.75
C ARG A 170 -6.36 -3.90 -7.54
N HIS A 171 -6.49 -3.14 -6.45
CA HIS A 171 -5.76 -3.43 -5.22
C HIS A 171 -6.60 -3.16 -3.97
N LEU A 172 -6.80 -4.21 -3.18
CA LEU A 172 -7.62 -4.17 -1.97
C LEU A 172 -6.79 -4.47 -0.72
N ALA A 173 -6.09 -5.61 -0.74
CA ALA A 173 -5.35 -6.16 0.39
C ALA A 173 -4.39 -5.15 1.04
N ASN A 174 -4.52 -5.04 2.36
CA ASN A 174 -3.43 -4.61 3.26
C ASN A 174 -2.62 -5.85 3.69
N SER A 175 -1.73 -5.74 4.68
CA SER A 175 -0.93 -6.87 5.17
C SER A 175 -1.78 -8.09 5.59
N ALA A 176 -2.84 -7.87 6.38
CA ALA A 176 -3.73 -8.95 6.84
C ALA A 176 -4.48 -9.61 5.67
N GLY A 177 -5.03 -8.79 4.78
CA GLY A 177 -5.68 -9.25 3.56
C GLY A 177 -4.76 -10.10 2.68
N ALA A 178 -3.51 -9.68 2.51
CA ALA A 178 -2.54 -10.43 1.71
C ALA A 178 -2.25 -11.82 2.31
N LEU A 179 -2.07 -11.89 3.63
CA LEU A 179 -1.68 -13.12 4.33
C LEU A 179 -2.80 -14.15 4.45
N ARG A 180 -4.05 -13.72 4.67
CA ARG A 180 -5.17 -14.65 4.99
C ARG A 180 -6.25 -14.74 3.91
N PHE A 181 -6.35 -13.78 2.99
CA PHE A 181 -7.45 -13.72 2.02
C PHE A 181 -6.91 -13.70 0.58
N PRO A 182 -6.65 -14.86 -0.05
CA PRO A 182 -6.18 -14.93 -1.44
C PRO A 182 -7.06 -14.13 -2.42
N ALA A 183 -8.38 -14.15 -2.23
CA ALA A 183 -9.33 -13.38 -3.05
C ALA A 183 -9.18 -11.86 -2.93
N ALA A 184 -8.53 -11.34 -1.88
CA ALA A 184 -8.31 -9.90 -1.68
C ALA A 184 -7.05 -9.36 -2.38
N ARG A 185 -6.19 -10.23 -2.92
CA ARG A 185 -4.89 -9.85 -3.50
C ARG A 185 -5.02 -9.15 -4.85
N PHE A 186 -6.03 -9.54 -5.65
CA PHE A 186 -6.27 -9.01 -7.00
C PHE A 186 -4.98 -8.87 -7.80
N ASP A 187 -4.70 -7.68 -8.34
CA ASP A 187 -3.55 -7.42 -9.20
C ASP A 187 -2.36 -6.91 -8.37
N ALA A 188 -2.61 -6.25 -7.22
CA ALA A 188 -1.57 -5.81 -6.29
C ALA A 188 -2.04 -5.76 -4.82
N ALA A 189 -1.14 -6.02 -3.89
CA ALA A 189 -1.36 -5.87 -2.45
C ALA A 189 -0.45 -4.79 -1.83
N ARG A 190 -1.03 -3.97 -0.95
CA ARG A 190 -0.32 -2.89 -0.25
C ARG A 190 0.10 -3.35 1.13
N CYS A 191 1.26 -3.97 1.24
CA CYS A 191 1.75 -4.51 2.51
C CYS A 191 2.55 -3.45 3.28
N GLY A 192 2.10 -3.18 4.51
CA GLY A 192 2.74 -2.26 5.46
C GLY A 192 3.33 -3.03 6.63
N ILE A 193 2.55 -3.21 7.70
CA ILE A 193 3.05 -3.77 8.97
C ILE A 193 3.85 -5.08 8.85
N ALA A 194 3.44 -5.99 7.94
CA ALA A 194 4.15 -7.24 7.68
C ALA A 194 5.52 -7.06 7.00
N LEU A 195 5.73 -5.97 6.24
CA LEU A 195 7.02 -5.61 5.66
C LEU A 195 8.08 -5.46 6.77
N TYR A 196 7.67 -4.91 7.91
CA TYR A 196 8.52 -4.62 9.07
C TYR A 196 8.63 -5.80 10.05
N GLY A 197 8.09 -6.97 9.70
CA GLY A 197 8.20 -8.16 10.53
C GLY A 197 7.22 -8.23 11.68
N LEU A 198 6.11 -7.50 11.58
CA LEU A 198 5.10 -7.42 12.63
C LEU A 198 3.80 -8.09 12.14
N SER A 199 3.25 -8.97 12.98
CA SER A 199 1.98 -9.65 12.69
C SER A 199 0.83 -8.63 12.73
N PRO A 200 -0.01 -8.56 11.68
CA PRO A 200 -1.20 -7.73 11.73
C PRO A 200 -2.29 -8.29 12.66
N PHE A 201 -2.16 -9.55 13.12
CA PHE A 201 -3.14 -10.25 13.95
C PHE A 201 -2.85 -10.14 15.46
N GLY A 202 -1.74 -9.49 15.84
CA GLY A 202 -1.29 -9.44 17.24
C GLY A 202 -0.70 -10.76 17.75
N GLU A 203 -0.37 -11.68 16.83
CA GLU A 203 0.22 -13.00 17.10
C GLU A 203 1.74 -12.99 16.87
N ASP A 204 2.40 -14.15 16.99
CA ASP A 204 3.82 -14.28 16.68
C ASP A 204 4.04 -14.09 15.16
N PRO A 205 4.82 -13.09 14.70
CA PRO A 205 5.10 -12.90 13.28
C PRO A 205 5.78 -14.10 12.62
N ALA A 206 6.47 -14.97 13.38
CA ALA A 206 7.13 -16.15 12.85
C ALA A 206 6.15 -17.17 12.26
N ASP A 207 4.89 -17.19 12.71
CA ASP A 207 3.84 -18.07 12.17
C ASP A 207 3.51 -17.73 10.70
N ASP A 208 3.77 -16.49 10.29
CA ASP A 208 3.67 -16.00 8.92
C ASP A 208 5.02 -15.99 8.18
N GLY A 209 6.08 -16.51 8.79
CA GLY A 209 7.44 -16.45 8.26
C GLY A 209 7.99 -15.02 8.17
N LEU A 210 7.53 -14.14 9.06
CA LEU A 210 7.97 -12.76 9.19
C LEU A 210 8.96 -12.62 10.34
N GLU A 211 9.92 -11.70 10.18
CA GLU A 211 10.99 -11.45 11.14
C GLU A 211 11.01 -9.97 11.54
N PRO A 212 10.86 -9.63 12.83
CA PRO A 212 10.91 -8.25 13.31
C PRO A 212 12.17 -7.53 12.86
N ALA A 213 11.99 -6.34 12.28
CA ALA A 213 13.09 -5.57 11.71
C ALA A 213 13.63 -4.46 12.61
N LEU A 214 12.99 -4.16 13.74
CA LEU A 214 13.42 -3.09 14.65
C LEU A 214 13.67 -3.62 16.05
N ARG A 215 14.75 -3.13 16.64
CA ARG A 215 15.07 -3.30 18.05
C ARG A 215 15.46 -1.97 18.68
N TRP A 216 15.20 -1.85 19.98
CA TRP A 216 15.60 -0.72 20.80
C TRP A 216 16.50 -1.22 21.92
N ASP A 217 17.71 -0.66 22.00
CA ASP A 217 18.74 -0.99 22.99
C ASP A 217 18.99 0.19 23.95
#